data_AF-A0A2E9DSZ3-F1
#
_entry.id   AF-A0A2E9DSZ3-F1
#
_cell.length_a   1.000
_cell.length_b   1.000
_cell.length_c   1.000
_cell.angle_alpha   90.00
_cell.angle_beta   90.00
_cell.angle_gamma   90.00
#
_symmetry.space_group_name_H-M   'P 1'
#
loop_
_entity.id
_entity.type
_entity.pdbx_description
1 polymer ?
#
loop_
_entity_poly.entity_id
_entity_poly.type
_entity_poly.pdbx_seq_one_letter_code
_entity_poly.pdbx_strand_id
1 'polypeptide(L)'
;MKKLIFIALIFFHCNDYAQTIATDRPSALTENASTLLDNGLQLETGIQINSDYNELSTSSIPNFLMRYGITNKIEIRIMNDLLYDELAQI
;
A
#
# COMPACT_ATOMS: atom_id res chain seq x y z
N MET A 1 22.96 18.10 23.05
CA MET A 1 21.61 18.20 23.64
C MET A 1 20.56 18.75 22.68
N LYS A 2 20.78 19.90 22.01
CA LYS A 2 19.80 20.46 21.05
C LYS A 2 19.37 19.52 19.90
N LYS A 3 20.29 18.71 19.37
CA LYS A 3 19.99 17.74 18.29
C LYS A 3 19.05 16.60 18.74
N LEU A 4 19.15 16.19 20.01
CA LEU A 4 18.30 15.12 20.57
C LEU A 4 16.87 15.62 20.80
N ILE A 5 16.70 16.90 21.18
CA ILE A 5 15.39 17.55 21.32
C ILE A 5 14.68 17.60 19.97
N PHE A 6 15.41 17.88 18.89
CA PHE A 6 14.86 17.92 17.54
C PHE A 6 14.38 16.54 17.07
N ILE A 7 15.14 15.49 17.37
CA ILE A 7 14.74 14.10 17.10
C ILE A 7 13.48 13.73 17.90
N ALA A 8 13.41 14.10 19.18
CA ALA A 8 12.26 13.82 20.02
C ALA A 8 10.97 14.53 19.54
N LEU A 9 11.07 15.75 19.01
CA LEU A 9 9.93 16.50 18.47
C LEU A 9 9.31 15.86 17.21
N ILE A 10 10.10 15.16 16.40
CA ILE A 10 9.62 14.48 15.18
C ILE A 10 8.67 13.32 15.53
N PHE A 11 8.90 12.63 16.64
CA PHE A 11 8.08 11.49 17.06
C PHE A 11 6.77 11.87 17.78
N PHE A 12 6.62 13.12 18.24
CA PHE A 12 5.45 13.57 19.01
C PHE A 12 4.26 14.04 18.13
N HIS A 13 4.38 14.04 16.80
CA HIS A 13 3.34 14.53 15.88
C HIS A 13 2.65 13.44 15.03
N CYS A 14 2.92 12.16 15.29
CA CYS A 14 2.23 11.08 14.60
C CYS A 14 0.85 10.86 15.25
N ASN A 15 -0.17 11.54 14.73
CA ASN A 15 -1.56 11.11 14.96
C ASN A 15 -1.82 9.94 14.01
N ASP A 16 -1.73 8.72 14.54
CA ASP A 16 -1.96 7.51 13.76
C ASP A 16 -3.47 7.25 13.64
N TYR A 17 -4.06 7.67 12.51
CA TYR A 17 -5.40 7.24 12.13
C TYR A 17 -5.27 5.97 11.30
N ALA A 18 -5.58 4.82 11.90
CA ALA A 18 -5.64 3.56 11.17
C ALA A 18 -6.76 3.62 10.13
N GLN A 19 -6.42 3.30 8.88
CA GLN A 19 -7.41 3.20 7.80
C GLN A 19 -8.42 2.09 8.11
N THR A 20 -9.71 2.36 7.90
CA THR A 20 -10.73 1.31 7.96
C THR A 20 -10.63 0.47 6.70
N ILE A 21 -10.13 -0.76 6.82
CA ILE A 21 -10.03 -1.70 5.71
C ILE A 21 -11.44 -2.14 5.34
N ALA A 22 -11.98 -1.63 4.24
CA ALA A 22 -13.23 -2.13 3.68
C ALA A 22 -12.95 -3.49 3.02
N THR A 23 -13.42 -4.56 3.66
CA THR A 23 -13.35 -5.92 3.13
C THR A 23 -14.61 -6.21 2.31
N ASP A 24 -14.64 -5.78 1.06
CA ASP A 24 -15.49 -6.45 0.07
C ASP A 24 -14.69 -7.63 -0.52
N ARG A 25 -15.39 -8.66 -1.02
CA ARG A 25 -14.89 -10.02 -1.36
C ARG A 25 -13.45 -10.08 -1.91
N PRO A 26 -12.71 -11.19 -1.63
CA PRO A 26 -11.36 -11.38 -2.10
C PRO A 26 -11.38 -11.72 -3.61
N SER A 27 -11.51 -10.70 -4.45
CA SER A 27 -11.11 -10.77 -5.84
C SER A 27 -9.74 -10.11 -5.97
N ALA A 28 -8.83 -10.76 -6.69
CA ALA A 28 -7.45 -10.31 -6.94
C ALA A 28 -7.33 -8.99 -7.74
N LEU A 29 -8.43 -8.24 -7.88
CA LEU A 29 -8.53 -6.97 -8.60
C LEU A 29 -9.27 -5.89 -7.78
N THR A 30 -9.54 -6.10 -6.48
CA THR A 30 -10.34 -5.16 -5.70
C THR A 30 -9.49 -3.98 -5.24
N GLU A 31 -9.34 -3.01 -6.13
CA GLU A 31 -8.92 -1.68 -5.73
C GLU A 31 -9.99 -1.12 -4.81
N ASN A 32 -9.64 -0.87 -3.54
CA ASN A 32 -10.61 -0.37 -2.57
C ASN A 32 -11.21 0.95 -3.10
N ALA A 33 -12.54 0.99 -3.28
CA ALA A 33 -13.27 2.14 -3.81
C ALA A 33 -13.43 3.27 -2.78
N SER A 34 -12.90 3.10 -1.57
CA SER A 34 -12.86 4.16 -0.56
C SER A 34 -11.86 5.25 -0.95
N THR A 35 -12.28 6.50 -0.82
CA THR A 35 -11.39 7.67 -0.93
C THR A 35 -10.64 7.87 0.38
N LEU A 36 -9.38 8.29 0.29
CA LEU A 36 -8.59 8.67 1.46
C LEU A 36 -9.16 9.94 2.12
N LEU A 37 -8.92 10.11 3.43
CA LEU A 37 -9.29 11.32 4.15
C LEU A 37 -8.64 12.57 3.50
N ASP A 38 -9.32 13.71 3.62
CA ASP A 38 -8.79 15.01 3.21
C ASP A 38 -7.39 15.27 3.78
N ASN A 39 -6.47 15.70 2.91
CA ASN A 39 -5.04 15.86 3.17
C ASN A 39 -4.32 14.62 3.75
N GLY A 40 -4.89 13.42 3.60
CA GLY A 40 -4.26 12.17 4.02
C GLY A 40 -3.15 11.74 3.05
N LEU A 41 -2.05 11.23 3.60
CA LEU A 41 -1.01 10.53 2.84
C LEU A 41 -0.94 9.09 3.35
N GLN A 42 -1.11 8.12 2.44
CA GLN A 42 -0.99 6.70 2.73
C GLN A 42 0.08 6.09 1.82
N LEU A 43 0.94 5.28 2.42
CA LEU A 43 1.95 4.47 1.74
C LEU A 43 1.71 3.01 2.11
N GLU A 44 1.61 2.15 1.11
CA GLU A 44 1.38 0.71 1.27
C GLU A 44 2.36 -0.07 0.39
N THR A 45 2.87 -1.17 0.94
CA THR A 45 3.77 -2.08 0.24
C THR A 45 3.37 -3.51 0.57
N GLY A 46 3.34 -4.40 -0.41
CA GLY A 46 2.93 -5.78 -0.21
C GLY A 46 3.64 -6.73 -1.15
N ILE A 47 3.70 -8.00 -0.76
CA ILE A 47 4.17 -9.09 -1.61
C ILE A 47 3.01 -10.06 -1.73
N GLN A 48 2.66 -10.44 -2.96
CA GLN A 48 1.68 -11.47 -3.23
C GLN A 48 2.42 -12.75 -3.60
N ILE A 49 2.14 -13.83 -2.87
CA ILE A 49 2.66 -15.16 -3.14
C ILE A 49 1.46 -16.03 -3.50
N ASN A 50 1.38 -16.48 -4.75
CA ASN A 50 0.37 -17.44 -5.17
C ASN A 50 1.01 -18.84 -5.13
N SER A 51 0.44 -19.75 -4.34
CA SER A 51 0.80 -21.16 -4.39
C SER A 51 -0.39 -21.97 -4.88
N ASP A 52 -0.30 -22.49 -6.10
CA ASP A 52 -1.23 -23.51 -6.58
C ASP A 52 -0.67 -24.90 -6.27
N TYR A 53 -1.56 -25.82 -5.91
CA TYR A 53 -1.22 -27.15 -5.36
C TYR A 53 -0.45 -28.05 -6.36
N ASN A 54 -0.27 -27.62 -7.60
CA ASN A 54 0.32 -28.41 -8.69
C ASN A 54 1.10 -27.59 -9.75
N GLU A 55 1.31 -26.29 -9.55
CA GLU A 55 2.03 -25.40 -10.49
C GLU A 55 3.15 -24.62 -9.79
N LEU A 56 4.09 -24.12 -10.58
CA LEU A 56 5.21 -23.27 -10.13
C LEU A 56 4.66 -22.01 -9.45
N SER A 57 5.25 -21.65 -8.31
CA SER A 57 4.87 -20.50 -7.50
C SER A 57 5.03 -19.21 -8.30
N THR A 58 3.93 -18.50 -8.59
CA THR A 58 4.04 -17.13 -9.10
C THR A 58 4.15 -16.17 -7.92
N SER A 59 5.20 -15.34 -7.92
CA SER A 59 5.41 -14.33 -6.89
C SER A 59 5.30 -12.96 -7.54
N SER A 60 4.59 -12.02 -6.91
CA SER A 60 4.73 -10.63 -7.27
C SER A 60 6.07 -10.10 -6.76
N ILE A 61 6.62 -9.13 -7.47
CA ILE A 61 7.63 -8.23 -6.90
C ILE A 61 6.92 -7.39 -5.83
N PRO A 62 7.61 -6.90 -4.78
CA PRO A 62 7.02 -5.99 -3.82
C PRO A 62 6.30 -4.83 -4.53
N ASN A 63 4.98 -4.78 -4.37
CA ASN A 63 4.18 -3.70 -4.92
C ASN A 63 4.33 -2.46 -4.03
N PHE A 64 4.16 -1.30 -4.64
CA PHE A 64 4.18 -0.02 -3.95
C PHE A 64 2.96 0.78 -4.35
N LEU A 65 2.21 1.25 -3.35
CA LEU A 65 1.01 2.05 -3.50
C LEU A 65 1.15 3.32 -2.66
N MET A 66 1.12 4.47 -3.32
CA MET A 66 1.07 5.78 -2.70
C MET A 66 -0.27 6.44 -3.00
N ARG A 67 -0.96 6.92 -1.97
CA ARG A 67 -2.23 7.62 -2.07
C ARG A 67 -2.16 8.96 -1.37
N TYR A 68 -2.69 9.99 -2.00
CA TYR A 68 -2.82 11.32 -1.43
C TYR A 68 -4.26 11.83 -1.61
N GLY A 69 -4.96 12.10 -0.50
CA GLY A 69 -6.31 12.66 -0.50
C GLY A 69 -6.24 14.17 -0.68
N ILE A 70 -6.71 14.69 -1.80
CA ILE A 70 -6.83 16.15 -2.04
C ILE A 70 -8.09 16.69 -1.35
N THR A 71 -9.15 15.88 -1.34
CA THR A 71 -10.39 16.13 -0.60
C THR A 71 -10.96 14.78 -0.16
N ASN A 72 -11.98 14.76 0.69
CA ASN A 72 -12.71 13.53 1.04
C ASN A 72 -13.36 12.80 -0.17
N LYS A 73 -13.31 13.38 -1.38
CA LYS A 73 -13.87 12.81 -2.62
C LYS A 73 -12.85 12.61 -3.74
N ILE A 74 -11.68 13.24 -3.65
CA ILE A 74 -10.68 13.26 -4.71
C ILE A 74 -9.37 12.79 -4.11
N GLU A 75 -8.83 11.71 -4.65
CA GLU A 75 -7.50 11.21 -4.31
C GLU A 75 -6.64 11.05 -5.56
N ILE A 76 -5.33 11.18 -5.36
CA ILE A 76 -4.31 10.76 -6.32
C ILE A 76 -3.76 9.43 -5.84
N ARG A 77 -3.65 8.47 -6.75
CA ARG A 77 -3.09 7.15 -6.50
C ARG A 77 -1.96 6.88 -7.50
N ILE A 78 -0.81 6.50 -6.99
CA ILE A 78 0.34 6.03 -7.77
C ILE A 78 0.62 4.61 -7.30
N MET A 79 0.54 3.63 -8.20
CA MET A 79 0.82 2.24 -7.88
C MET A 79 1.79 1.62 -8.88
N ASN A 80 2.57 0.66 -8.41
CA ASN A 80 3.32 -0.27 -9.24
C ASN A 80 2.84 -1.68 -8.93
N ASP A 81 2.28 -2.34 -9.94
CA ASP A 81 1.92 -3.75 -9.88
C ASP A 81 2.73 -4.49 -10.95
N LEU A 82 3.80 -5.15 -10.50
CA LEU A 82 4.70 -5.90 -11.37
C LEU A 82 4.69 -7.37 -10.92
N LEU A 83 4.14 -8.20 -11.78
CA LEU A 83 4.15 -9.65 -11.60
C LEU A 83 5.45 -10.22 -12.17
N TYR A 84 6.09 -11.10 -11.40
CA TYR A 84 7.23 -11.86 -11.86
C TYR A 84 6.76 -13.29 -12.16
N ASP A 85 6.90 -13.69 -13.42
CA ASP A 85 6.58 -15.04 -13.89
C ASP A 85 7.88 -15.77 -14.23
N GLU A 86 8.14 -16.88 -13.54
CA GLU A 86 9.32 -17.72 -13.78
C GLU A 86 9.28 -18.40 -15.17
N LEU A 87 8.11 -18.55 -15.80
CA LEU A 87 7.95 -19.23 -17.09
C LEU A 87 8.24 -18.35 -18.32
N ALA A 88 8.30 -17.02 -18.16
CA ALA A 88 8.52 -16.08 -19.28
C ALA A 88 10.00 -15.92 -19.70
N GLN A 89 10.92 -16.68 -19.10
CA GLN A 89 12.37 -16.60 -19.34
C GLN A 89 12.92 -17.62 -20.35
N ILE A 90 12.07 -18.30 -21.13
CA ILE A 90 12.50 -19.21 -22.22
C ILE A 90 12.63 -18.45 -23.54
#